data_AF-A0AAU8KG27-F1
#
_entry.id   AF-A0AAU8KG27-F1
#
_cell.length_a   1.000
_cell.length_b   1.000
_cell.length_c   1.000
_cell.angle_alpha   90.00
_cell.angle_beta   90.00
_cell.angle_gamma   90.00
#
_symmetry.space_group_name_H-M   'P 1'
#
loop_
_entity.id
_entity.type
_entity.pdbx_description
1 polymer ?
#
loop_
_entity_poly.entity_id
_entity_poly.type
_entity_poly.pdbx_seq_one_letter_code
_entity_poly.pdbx_strand_id
1 'polypeptide(L)'
;MRAAVVRRLRARLGRRGPFLAFMGIGKVCWGLGLIVQPPNPAGLELLTGLAPLHCWAWVWVLAGAVTFVSAWVRFGQDRFGFLAASVPPALWAFVYGWAAVAGTYPRGVFIFLWYITSHCGVIWCASRVPPGGRRARPARRVVEGSPG
;
A
#
# COMPACT_ATOMS: atom_id res chain seq x y z
N MET A 1 28.19 -8.20 5.60
CA MET A 1 27.72 -7.38 4.45
C MET A 1 26.22 -7.06 4.47
N ARG A 2 25.31 -8.03 4.67
CA ARG A 2 23.85 -7.81 4.69
C ARG A 2 23.39 -6.70 5.65
N ALA A 3 23.94 -6.65 6.87
CA ALA A 3 23.59 -5.63 7.86
C ALA A 3 23.94 -4.20 7.41
N ALA A 4 25.05 -3.99 6.70
CA ALA A 4 25.46 -2.67 6.22
C ALA A 4 24.59 -2.18 5.06
N VAL A 5 24.18 -3.10 4.17
CA VAL A 5 23.23 -2.82 3.09
C VAL A 5 21.86 -2.48 3.66
N VAL A 6 21.38 -3.24 4.65
CA VAL A 6 20.12 -2.94 5.38
C VAL A 6 20.18 -1.58 6.08
N ARG A 7 21.32 -1.23 6.67
CA ARG A 7 21.51 0.08 7.33
C ARG A 7 21.54 1.24 6.34
N ARG A 8 22.20 1.07 5.18
CA ARG A 8 22.21 2.05 4.08
C ARG A 8 20.84 2.20 3.43
N LEU A 9 20.11 1.09 3.25
CA LEU A 9 18.71 1.10 2.80
C LEU A 9 17.83 1.86 3.81
N ARG A 10 17.89 1.53 5.10
CA ARG A 10 17.14 2.26 6.14
C ARG A 10 17.47 3.75 6.20
N ALA A 11 18.73 4.12 5.98
CA ALA A 11 19.16 5.52 5.96
C ALA A 11 18.64 6.29 4.73
N ARG A 12 18.41 5.62 3.59
CA ARG A 12 17.85 6.22 2.37
C ARG A 12 16.32 6.22 2.34
N LEU A 13 15.67 5.17 2.85
CA LEU A 13 14.21 4.98 2.80
C LEU A 13 13.44 5.83 3.85
N GLY A 14 14.13 6.43 4.82
CA GLY A 14 13.45 7.10 5.94
C GLY A 14 12.54 6.14 6.70
N ARG A 15 11.62 6.66 7.51
CA ARG A 15 10.68 5.85 8.32
C ARG A 15 9.46 5.33 7.54
N ARG A 16 9.17 5.92 6.36
CA ARG A 16 8.00 5.62 5.52
C ARG A 16 8.30 4.72 4.31
N GLY A 17 9.50 4.77 3.76
CA GLY A 17 9.92 3.95 2.62
C GLY A 17 9.79 2.44 2.82
N PRO A 18 10.08 1.85 4.01
CA PRO A 18 9.93 0.40 4.18
C PRO A 18 8.48 -0.08 4.03
N PHE A 19 7.51 0.75 4.43
CA PHE A 19 6.09 0.45 4.29
C PHE A 19 5.65 0.49 2.82
N LEU A 20 6.06 1.53 2.08
CA LEU A 20 5.80 1.64 0.64
C LEU A 20 6.47 0.51 -0.15
N ALA A 21 7.70 0.14 0.20
CA ALA A 21 8.41 -0.96 -0.43
C ALA A 21 7.71 -2.30 -0.19
N PHE A 22 7.29 -2.59 1.05
CA PHE A 22 6.53 -3.80 1.38
C PHE A 22 5.19 -3.86 0.62
N MET A 23 4.44 -2.75 0.62
CA MET A 23 3.17 -2.64 -0.10
C MET A 23 3.35 -2.77 -1.62
N GLY A 24 4.41 -2.19 -2.18
CA GLY A 24 4.74 -2.30 -3.60
C GLY A 24 5.08 -3.73 -4.01
N ILE A 25 5.94 -4.41 -3.25
CA ILE A 25 6.28 -5.83 -3.47
C ILE A 25 5.02 -6.69 -3.39
N GLY A 26 4.18 -6.51 -2.37
CA GLY A 26 2.94 -7.27 -2.21
C GLY A 26 2.02 -7.15 -3.43
N LYS A 27 1.90 -5.95 -4.01
CA LYS A 27 1.12 -5.73 -5.23
C LYS A 27 1.71 -6.39 -6.46
N VAL A 28 3.03 -6.33 -6.63
CA VAL A 28 3.71 -7.00 -7.75
C VAL A 28 3.50 -8.50 -7.62
N CYS A 29 3.69 -9.09 -6.44
CA CYS A 29 3.45 -10.50 -6.18
C CYS A 29 1.98 -10.89 -6.47
N TRP A 30 1.02 -10.06 -6.05
CA TRP A 30 -0.39 -10.29 -6.34
C TRP A 30 -0.70 -10.25 -7.84
N GLY A 31 -0.19 -9.23 -8.55
CA GLY A 31 -0.31 -9.13 -10.00
C GLY A 31 0.32 -10.32 -10.72
N LEU A 32 1.53 -10.75 -10.33
CA LEU A 32 2.12 -11.97 -10.89
C LEU A 32 1.28 -13.22 -10.60
N GLY A 33 0.70 -13.33 -9.40
CA GLY A 33 -0.21 -14.41 -9.05
C GLY A 33 -1.39 -14.51 -10.02
N LEU A 34 -1.98 -13.37 -10.38
CA LEU A 34 -3.07 -13.29 -11.37
C LEU A 34 -2.64 -13.72 -12.78
N ILE A 35 -1.36 -13.60 -13.14
CA ILE A 35 -0.82 -14.05 -14.42
C ILE A 35 -0.53 -15.55 -14.41
N VAL A 36 0.10 -16.05 -13.35
CA VAL A 36 0.56 -17.44 -13.25
C VAL A 36 -0.61 -18.40 -12.97
N GLN A 37 -1.54 -18.01 -12.11
CA GLN A 37 -2.74 -18.78 -11.79
C GLN A 37 -3.94 -17.84 -11.74
N PRO A 38 -4.62 -17.61 -12.88
CA PRO A 38 -5.79 -16.75 -12.92
C PRO A 38 -6.89 -17.38 -12.06
N PRO A 39 -7.37 -16.68 -11.00
CA PRO A 39 -8.46 -17.18 -10.17
C PRO A 39 -9.78 -17.15 -10.93
N ASN A 40 -10.80 -17.80 -10.38
CA ASN A 40 -12.16 -17.78 -10.92
C ASN A 40 -12.65 -16.31 -11.06
N PRO A 41 -13.12 -15.88 -12.24
CA PRO A 41 -13.52 -14.49 -12.51
C PRO A 41 -14.85 -14.06 -11.84
N ALA A 42 -15.45 -14.90 -10.99
CA ALA A 42 -16.68 -14.58 -10.26
C ALA A 42 -16.59 -13.22 -9.55
N GLY A 43 -17.50 -12.30 -9.89
CA GLY A 43 -17.54 -10.93 -9.37
C GLY A 43 -16.61 -9.92 -10.07
N LEU A 44 -15.78 -10.36 -11.01
CA LEU A 44 -14.91 -9.54 -11.86
C LEU A 44 -15.38 -9.51 -13.32
N GLU A 45 -16.59 -10.00 -13.60
CA GLU A 45 -17.16 -10.16 -14.94
C GLU A 45 -17.11 -8.86 -15.76
N LEU A 46 -17.30 -7.72 -15.10
CA LEU A 46 -17.23 -6.40 -15.73
C LEU A 46 -15.82 -6.04 -16.21
N LEU A 47 -14.78 -6.44 -15.46
CA LEU A 47 -13.38 -6.27 -15.88
C LEU A 47 -13.02 -7.26 -16.99
N THR A 48 -13.42 -8.53 -16.83
CA THR A 48 -13.12 -9.57 -17.81
C THR A 48 -13.87 -9.39 -19.13
N GLY A 49 -15.01 -8.70 -19.12
CA GLY A 49 -15.73 -8.30 -20.33
C GLY A 49 -15.02 -7.21 -21.14
N LEU A 50 -14.20 -6.36 -20.49
CA LEU A 50 -13.41 -5.33 -21.16
C LEU A 50 -12.04 -5.84 -21.62
N ALA A 51 -11.35 -6.57 -20.74
CA ALA A 51 -10.05 -7.15 -21.04
C ALA A 51 -9.78 -8.36 -20.13
N PRO A 52 -9.01 -9.34 -20.61
CA PRO A 52 -8.67 -10.52 -19.82
C PRO A 52 -7.86 -10.17 -18.56
N LEU A 53 -7.98 -11.02 -17.53
CA LEU A 53 -7.37 -10.83 -16.21
C LEU A 53 -5.86 -10.55 -16.25
N HIS A 54 -5.14 -11.07 -17.26
CA HIS A 54 -3.71 -10.82 -17.42
C HIS A 54 -3.40 -9.35 -17.75
N CYS A 55 -4.24 -8.66 -18.53
CA CYS A 55 -4.06 -7.23 -18.81
C CYS A 55 -4.22 -6.42 -17.52
N TRP A 56 -5.22 -6.78 -16.72
CA TRP A 56 -5.50 -6.14 -15.45
C TRP A 56 -4.45 -6.47 -14.38
N ALA A 57 -3.80 -7.63 -14.47
CA ALA A 57 -2.67 -7.99 -13.63
C ALA A 57 -1.47 -7.05 -13.84
N TRP A 58 -1.22 -6.62 -15.09
CA TRP A 58 -0.19 -5.60 -15.36
C TRP A 58 -0.47 -4.28 -14.67
N VAL A 59 -1.73 -3.89 -14.47
CA VAL A 59 -2.08 -2.68 -13.69
C VAL A 59 -1.60 -2.81 -12.24
N TRP A 60 -1.73 -4.00 -11.63
CA TRP A 60 -1.18 -4.27 -10.29
C TRP A 60 0.34 -4.24 -10.26
N VAL A 61 0.99 -4.83 -11.27
CA VAL A 61 2.45 -4.85 -11.38
C VAL A 61 3.00 -3.44 -11.58
N LEU A 62 2.44 -2.65 -12.50
CA LEU A 62 2.86 -1.28 -12.77
C LEU A 62 2.63 -0.37 -11.57
N ALA A 63 1.44 -0.44 -10.94
CA ALA A 63 1.15 0.33 -9.73
C ALA A 63 2.06 -0.06 -8.56
N GLY A 64 2.33 -1.36 -8.40
CA GLY A 64 3.27 -1.89 -7.42
C GLY A 64 4.69 -1.38 -7.68
N ALA A 65 5.14 -1.41 -8.93
CA ALA A 65 6.45 -0.89 -9.35
C ALA A 65 6.58 0.62 -9.11
N VAL A 66 5.56 1.41 -9.45
CA VAL A 66 5.55 2.86 -9.16
C VAL A 66 5.58 3.13 -7.66
N THR A 67 4.83 2.36 -6.86
CA THR A 67 4.84 2.46 -5.39
C THR A 67 6.22 2.10 -4.83
N PHE A 68 6.82 1.04 -5.35
CA PHE A 68 8.14 0.54 -5.01
C PHE A 68 9.19 1.62 -5.33
N VAL A 69 9.19 2.17 -6.55
CA VAL A 69 10.08 3.26 -6.99
C VAL A 69 9.92 4.52 -6.13
N SER A 70 8.67 4.88 -5.82
CA SER A 70 8.35 6.02 -4.96
C SER A 70 8.90 5.86 -3.55
N ALA A 71 9.18 4.63 -3.08
CA ALA A 71 9.80 4.39 -1.78
C ALA A 71 11.29 4.83 -1.71
N TRP A 72 11.97 5.01 -2.85
CA TRP A 72 13.34 5.53 -2.91
C TRP A 72 13.44 7.01 -3.23
N VAL A 73 12.38 7.62 -3.75
CA VAL A 73 12.36 9.06 -4.06
C VAL A 73 12.09 9.84 -2.76
N ARG A 74 13.03 10.70 -2.36
CA ARG A 74 12.95 11.46 -1.10
C ARG A 74 11.83 12.51 -1.13
N PHE A 75 11.08 12.57 -0.02
CA PHE A 75 10.27 13.67 0.51
C PHE A 75 9.60 14.61 -0.51
N GLY A 76 8.32 14.34 -0.79
CA GLY A 76 7.42 15.22 -1.54
C GLY A 76 6.50 14.45 -2.47
N GLN A 77 7.01 13.38 -3.07
CA GLN A 77 6.25 12.51 -3.99
C GLN A 77 5.62 11.27 -3.34
N ASP A 78 5.77 11.09 -2.01
CA ASP A 78 5.10 10.01 -1.27
C ASP A 78 3.61 9.91 -1.61
N ARG A 79 2.95 11.05 -1.83
CA ARG A 79 1.52 11.14 -2.19
C ARG A 79 1.21 10.41 -3.50
N PHE A 80 2.08 10.49 -4.50
CA PHE A 80 1.93 9.78 -5.77
C PHE A 80 2.15 8.28 -5.60
N GLY A 81 3.11 7.87 -4.75
CA GLY A 81 3.30 6.47 -4.38
C GLY A 81 2.09 5.88 -3.64
N PHE A 82 1.52 6.63 -2.69
CA PHE A 82 0.30 6.23 -1.99
C PHE A 82 -0.93 6.23 -2.91
N LEU A 83 -1.04 7.18 -3.84
CA LEU A 83 -2.13 7.22 -4.81
C LEU A 83 -2.04 6.04 -5.79
N ALA A 84 -0.86 5.79 -6.37
CA ALA A 84 -0.61 4.63 -7.22
C ALA A 84 -0.89 3.32 -6.46
N ALA A 85 -0.53 3.26 -5.18
CA ALA A 85 -0.85 2.13 -4.32
C ALA A 85 -2.36 1.95 -4.04
N SER A 86 -3.17 2.98 -4.23
CA SER A 86 -4.62 2.95 -3.98
C SER A 86 -5.43 2.60 -5.23
N VAL A 87 -4.89 2.90 -6.43
CA VAL A 87 -5.63 2.77 -7.70
C VAL A 87 -6.09 1.33 -7.98
N PRO A 88 -5.22 0.29 -7.97
CA PRO A 88 -5.67 -1.08 -8.20
C PRO A 88 -6.73 -1.59 -7.20
N PRO A 89 -6.55 -1.46 -5.87
CA PRO A 89 -7.55 -1.94 -4.92
C PRO A 89 -8.85 -1.10 -4.95
N ALA A 90 -8.78 0.19 -5.27
CA ALA A 90 -10.00 1.00 -5.46
C ALA A 90 -10.80 0.54 -6.68
N LEU A 91 -10.12 0.22 -7.79
CA LEU A 91 -10.74 -0.33 -8.98
C LEU A 91 -11.39 -1.70 -8.71
N TRP A 92 -10.68 -2.59 -8.02
CA TRP A 92 -11.21 -3.91 -7.62
C TRP A 92 -12.39 -3.79 -6.69
N ALA A 93 -12.29 -2.91 -5.68
CA ALA A 93 -13.40 -2.63 -4.79
C ALA A 93 -14.63 -2.21 -5.61
N PHE A 94 -14.51 -1.21 -6.48
CA PHE A 94 -15.64 -0.70 -7.25
C PHE A 94 -16.30 -1.79 -8.10
N VAL A 95 -15.51 -2.66 -8.72
CA VAL A 95 -16.02 -3.76 -9.56
C VAL A 95 -16.75 -4.81 -8.72
N TYR A 96 -16.20 -5.21 -7.56
CA TYR A 96 -16.88 -6.12 -6.65
C TYR A 96 -18.14 -5.50 -6.03
N GLY A 97 -18.13 -4.20 -5.72
CA GLY A 97 -19.30 -3.47 -5.27
C GLY A 97 -20.39 -3.43 -6.34
N TRP A 98 -20.01 -3.19 -7.60
CA TRP A 98 -20.93 -3.24 -8.73
C TRP A 98 -21.53 -4.63 -8.93
N ALA A 99 -20.72 -5.70 -8.87
CA ALA A 99 -21.21 -7.07 -8.96
C ALA A 99 -22.19 -7.43 -7.83
N ALA A 100 -22.03 -6.83 -6.65
CA ALA A 100 -22.97 -7.00 -5.56
C ALA A 100 -24.28 -6.23 -5.78
N VAL A 101 -24.23 -4.99 -6.27
CA VAL A 101 -25.42 -4.21 -6.62
C VAL A 101 -26.19 -4.85 -7.78
N ALA A 102 -25.48 -5.40 -8.77
CA ALA A 102 -26.04 -6.15 -9.88
C ALA A 102 -26.62 -7.52 -9.48
N GLY A 103 -26.44 -7.94 -8.22
CA GLY A 103 -26.94 -9.22 -7.70
C GLY A 103 -26.19 -10.45 -8.20
N THR A 104 -25.18 -10.31 -9.04
CA THR A 104 -24.39 -11.42 -9.59
C THR A 104 -23.42 -12.00 -8.58
N TYR A 105 -22.97 -11.20 -7.61
CA TYR A 105 -22.03 -11.66 -6.58
C TYR A 105 -22.27 -11.00 -5.21
N PRO A 106 -23.14 -11.57 -4.35
CA PRO A 106 -23.47 -11.00 -3.05
C PRO A 106 -22.27 -10.84 -2.12
N ARG A 107 -21.26 -11.72 -2.25
CA ARG A 107 -19.99 -11.63 -1.51
C ARG A 107 -19.15 -10.40 -1.90
N GLY A 108 -19.49 -9.73 -3.01
CA GLY A 108 -18.79 -8.55 -3.50
C GLY A 108 -18.81 -7.37 -2.52
N VAL A 109 -19.87 -7.20 -1.71
CA VAL A 109 -19.94 -6.16 -0.66
C VAL A 109 -18.87 -6.38 0.41
N PHE A 110 -18.67 -7.61 0.85
CA PHE A 110 -17.63 -7.92 1.85
C PHE A 110 -16.24 -7.68 1.28
N ILE A 111 -16.00 -8.06 0.03
CA ILE A 111 -14.72 -7.84 -0.65
C ILE A 111 -14.46 -6.35 -0.87
N PHE A 112 -15.49 -5.59 -1.28
CA PHE A 112 -15.45 -4.13 -1.39
C PHE A 112 -15.06 -3.47 -0.07
N LEU A 113 -15.78 -3.79 1.01
CA LEU A 113 -15.51 -3.25 2.34
C LEU A 113 -14.11 -3.62 2.82
N TRP A 114 -13.68 -4.85 2.59
CA TRP A 114 -12.34 -5.31 2.95
C TRP A 114 -11.24 -4.57 2.18
N TYR A 115 -11.36 -4.40 0.86
CA TYR A 115 -10.38 -3.66 0.07
C TYR A 115 -10.33 -2.18 0.45
N ILE A 116 -11.47 -1.52 0.63
CA ILE A 116 -11.50 -0.11 1.04
C ILE A 116 -10.91 0.07 2.43
N THR A 117 -11.33 -0.72 3.42
CA THR A 117 -10.86 -0.55 4.80
C THR A 117 -9.40 -0.96 4.97
N SER A 118 -9.01 -2.12 4.43
CA SER A 118 -7.67 -2.70 4.66
C SER A 118 -6.61 -2.11 3.74
N HIS A 119 -6.92 -1.78 2.49
CA HIS A 119 -5.93 -1.22 1.58
C HIS A 119 -6.01 0.30 1.57
N CYS A 120 -7.14 0.87 1.19
CA CYS A 120 -7.27 2.33 1.10
C CYS A 120 -7.18 3.00 2.47
N GLY A 121 -7.84 2.45 3.49
CA GLY A 121 -7.83 2.96 4.86
C GLY A 121 -6.44 2.91 5.51
N VAL A 122 -5.71 1.80 5.36
CA VAL A 122 -4.35 1.67 5.91
C VAL A 122 -3.36 2.56 5.16
N ILE A 123 -3.44 2.64 3.83
CA ILE A 123 -2.63 3.57 3.02
C ILE A 123 -2.92 5.01 3.44
N TRP A 124 -4.19 5.37 3.65
CA TRP A 124 -4.60 6.70 4.09
C TRP A 124 -4.07 7.02 5.49
N CYS A 125 -4.24 6.13 6.46
CA CYS A 125 -3.67 6.28 7.80
C CYS A 125 -2.15 6.44 7.75
N ALA A 126 -1.45 5.60 6.95
CA ALA A 126 -0.01 5.68 6.77
C ALA A 126 0.43 7.01 6.12
N SER A 127 -0.37 7.57 5.21
CA SER A 127 -0.08 8.86 4.59
C SER A 127 -0.18 10.04 5.57
N ARG A 128 -1.05 9.93 6.59
CA ARG A 128 -1.28 10.98 7.60
C ARG A 128 -0.24 11.02 8.73
N VAL A 129 0.56 9.96 8.95
CA VAL A 129 1.55 9.93 10.04
C VAL A 129 2.69 10.92 9.76
N PRO A 130 2.80 12.08 10.43
CA PRO A 130 3.78 13.11 10.09
C PRO A 130 5.22 12.56 10.19
N PRO A 131 6.14 12.99 9.30
CA PRO A 131 7.55 12.64 9.41
C PRO A 131 8.20 13.47 10.53
N GLY A 132 7.87 13.16 11.78
CA GLY A 132 8.25 14.05 12.86
C GLY A 132 7.72 13.67 14.22
N GLY A 133 7.86 12.41 14.62
CA GLY A 133 7.85 12.10 16.04
C GLY A 133 9.18 12.57 16.64
N ARG A 134 9.31 13.87 16.94
CA ARG A 134 10.20 14.32 18.02
C ARG A 134 9.81 13.42 19.19
N ARG A 135 10.66 12.48 19.58
CA ARG A 135 10.57 11.92 20.93
C ARG A 135 10.56 13.16 21.81
N ALA A 136 9.47 13.41 22.54
CA ALA A 136 9.51 14.36 23.62
C ALA A 136 10.69 13.93 24.47
N ARG A 137 11.78 14.71 24.42
CA ARG A 137 12.96 14.47 25.23
C ARG A 137 12.40 14.51 26.65
N PRO A 138 12.49 13.42 27.45
CA PRO A 138 12.07 13.51 28.83
C PRO A 138 12.88 14.65 29.41
N ALA A 139 12.18 15.69 29.89
CA ALA A 139 12.82 16.82 30.53
C ALA A 139 13.72 16.22 31.60
N ARG A 140 15.04 16.35 31.40
CA ARG A 140 16.03 15.95 32.39
C ARG A 140 15.67 16.81 33.60
N ARG A 141 15.01 16.22 34.61
CA ARG A 141 14.93 16.86 35.92
C ARG A 141 16.38 17.09 36.31
N VAL A 142 16.81 18.33 36.20
CA VAL A 142 17.96 18.83 36.92
C VAL A 142 17.52 18.74 38.38
N VAL A 143 17.81 17.61 39.01
CA VAL A 143 17.91 17.60 40.48
C VAL A 143 19.22 18.32 40.72
N GLU A 144 19.08 19.64 40.90
CA GLU A 144 20.13 20.52 41.37
C GLU A 144 20.46 20.09 42.79
N GLY A 145 21.38 19.13 42.89
CA GLY A 145 22.08 18.89 44.13
C GLY A 145 23.21 19.91 44.20
N SER A 146 23.11 20.88 45.10
CA SER A 146 24.25 21.44 45.82
C SER A 146 23.81 22.45 46.90
N PRO A 147 24.68 22.84 47.85
CA PRO A 147 24.61 22.45 49.24
C PRO A 147 24.35 23.65 50.17
N GLY A 148 23.94 23.37 51.40
CA GLY A 148 23.79 24.35 52.48
C GLY A 148 23.49 23.65 53.79
#